data_AF-A0A9R1KB81-F1
#
_entry.id   AF-A0A9R1KB81-F1
#
_cell.length_a   1.000
_cell.length_b   1.000
_cell.length_c   1.000
_cell.angle_alpha   90.00
_cell.angle_beta   90.00
_cell.angle_gamma   90.00
#
_symmetry.space_group_name_H-M   'P 1'
#
loop_
_entity.id
_entity.type
_entity.pdbx_description
1 polymer ?
#
loop_
_entity_poly.entity_id
_entity_poly.type
_entity_poly.pdbx_seq_one_letter_code
_entity_poly.pdbx_strand_id
1 'polypeptide(L)'
;MVLPANLSRDVGAHSCSAQDGQGEAGPPRPRRPPAFYSSVFAQIEEVGWGQLVSATGDDGVSCLTFRVVDEQRRQHSLEITLPMNYPACPPSIAADVPYLPKLQWSKSSRLKDVLCQFQEHLKVLQDYWSTMDGIDKALWVVDTTKPTYAMSHRRIALGDDCYILLHVDTHKPNSLPECRFLGTDGKLERLIKNWRKNRKRWSAHRKFHENLATVLDFALPQPPSVSIKDDQQADCGICYATHLPVDDELGTQSGCAADYKCENPSCSRAFHSVCLRDWLRTITTTRQSFDVLFGNCPYCSEPVAVKGTDS
;
A
#
# COMPACT_ATOMS: atom_id res chain seq x y z
N MET A 1 8.35 13.46 -51.06
CA MET A 1 9.27 14.39 -51.74
C MET A 1 9.92 15.25 -50.66
N VAL A 2 11.05 14.79 -50.13
CA VAL A 2 12.43 15.25 -50.42
C VAL A 2 12.76 16.56 -49.71
N LEU A 3 13.70 16.43 -48.75
CA LEU A 3 14.44 17.47 -48.02
C LEU A 3 15.12 18.49 -48.98
N PRO A 4 15.72 19.57 -48.46
CA PRO A 4 17.12 19.43 -48.07
C PRO A 4 17.50 20.17 -46.78
N ALA A 5 18.46 19.56 -46.09
CA ALA A 5 19.37 20.21 -45.16
C ALA A 5 20.36 21.11 -45.92
N ASN A 6 20.90 22.12 -45.24
CA ASN A 6 22.26 22.59 -45.52
C ASN A 6 22.96 22.97 -44.22
N LEU A 7 24.11 22.33 -44.01
CA LEU A 7 25.13 22.71 -43.06
C LEU A 7 25.78 24.03 -43.50
N SER A 8 26.19 24.85 -42.53
CA SER A 8 27.48 25.52 -42.63
C SER A 8 28.12 25.67 -41.25
N ARG A 9 29.36 25.17 -41.15
CA ARG A 9 30.29 25.37 -40.05
C ARG A 9 30.92 26.75 -40.23
N ASP A 10 31.08 27.50 -39.15
CA ASP A 10 32.30 28.30 -39.00
C ASP A 10 32.73 28.42 -37.53
N VAL A 11 34.04 28.43 -37.37
CA VAL A 11 34.79 28.34 -36.11
C VAL A 11 35.20 29.75 -35.68
N GLY A 12 34.97 30.11 -34.42
CA GLY A 12 35.47 31.36 -33.86
C GLY A 12 35.47 31.32 -32.34
N ALA A 13 36.64 31.13 -31.76
CA ALA A 13 36.88 31.01 -30.33
C ALA A 13 36.64 32.33 -29.59
N HIS A 14 35.87 32.30 -28.51
CA HIS A 14 36.03 33.22 -27.40
C HIS A 14 35.95 32.44 -26.08
N SER A 15 37.08 32.42 -25.39
CA SER A 15 37.24 32.02 -24.00
C SER A 15 36.47 32.96 -23.08
N CYS A 16 35.69 32.43 -22.15
CA CYS A 16 35.32 33.11 -20.92
C CYS A 16 35.30 32.09 -19.78
N SER A 17 36.42 32.11 -19.05
CA SER A 17 36.63 31.81 -17.63
C SER A 17 35.44 31.28 -16.82
N ALA A 18 35.72 30.17 -16.14
CA ALA A 18 35.00 29.68 -14.98
C ALA A 18 34.68 30.81 -13.99
N GLN A 19 33.40 31.00 -13.71
CA GLN A 19 32.96 31.59 -12.47
C GLN A 19 32.33 30.48 -11.66
N ASP A 20 33.05 30.07 -10.61
CA ASP A 20 32.51 29.33 -9.49
C ASP A 20 31.27 30.08 -8.99
N GLY A 21 30.10 29.54 -9.32
CA GLY A 21 28.86 29.93 -8.69
C GLY A 21 28.97 29.55 -7.22
N GLN A 22 29.30 30.54 -6.38
CA GLN A 22 29.01 30.50 -4.97
C GLN A 22 27.51 30.25 -4.84
N GLY A 23 27.14 28.99 -4.61
CA GLY A 23 25.79 28.65 -4.18
C GLY A 23 25.55 29.41 -2.89
N GLU A 24 24.65 30.39 -2.91
CA GLU A 24 24.10 30.97 -1.70
C GLU A 24 23.52 29.82 -0.88
N ALA A 25 24.26 29.40 0.14
CA ALA A 25 23.72 28.53 1.16
C ALA A 25 22.56 29.30 1.80
N GLY A 26 21.34 28.85 1.50
CA GLY A 26 20.14 29.37 2.15
C GLY A 26 20.32 29.37 3.68
N PRO A 27 19.57 30.21 4.41
CA PRO A 27 19.75 30.37 5.85
C PRO A 27 19.78 29.01 6.55
N PRO A 28 20.70 28.79 7.51
CA PRO A 28 20.84 27.51 8.18
C PRO A 28 19.50 27.10 8.78
N ARG A 29 19.08 25.86 8.50
CA ARG A 29 17.82 25.32 8.98
C ARG A 29 17.76 25.44 10.51
N PRO A 30 16.62 25.87 11.09
CA PRO A 30 16.52 26.02 12.54
C PRO A 30 16.69 24.66 13.22
N ARG A 31 17.67 24.56 14.12
CA ARG A 31 17.99 23.33 14.86
C ARG A 31 17.21 23.25 16.16
N ARG A 32 16.85 22.04 16.58
CA ARG A 32 16.16 21.80 17.85
C ARG A 32 17.15 21.83 19.02
N PRO A 33 16.76 22.34 20.19
CA PRO A 33 17.64 22.35 21.36
C PRO A 33 17.80 20.93 21.93
N PRO A 34 18.95 20.58 22.56
CA PRO A 34 19.15 19.26 23.18
C PRO A 34 18.06 18.85 24.16
N ALA A 35 17.53 19.80 24.94
CA ALA A 35 16.44 19.58 25.89
C ALA A 35 15.16 19.04 25.24
N PHE A 36 14.91 19.37 23.96
CA PHE A 36 13.80 18.80 23.20
C PHE A 36 13.97 17.28 23.05
N TYR A 37 15.13 16.82 22.59
CA TYR A 37 15.37 15.39 22.37
C TYR A 37 15.35 14.60 23.67
N SER A 38 15.95 15.13 24.75
CA SER A 38 15.86 14.52 26.08
C SER A 38 14.42 14.37 26.55
N SER A 39 13.57 15.38 26.32
CA SER A 39 12.15 15.30 26.64
C SER A 39 11.43 14.25 25.80
N VAL A 40 11.66 14.22 24.49
CA VAL A 40 11.04 13.24 23.58
C VAL A 40 11.45 11.81 23.96
N PHE A 41 12.72 11.54 24.22
CA PHE A 41 13.17 10.21 24.64
C PHE A 41 12.58 9.78 25.98
N ALA A 42 12.47 10.69 26.95
CA ALA A 42 11.78 10.40 28.22
C ALA A 42 10.30 10.05 28.01
N GLN A 43 9.63 10.70 27.06
CA GLN A 43 8.24 10.38 26.70
C GLN A 43 8.11 9.05 25.94
N ILE A 44 9.09 8.69 25.12
CA ILE A 44 9.14 7.37 24.47
C ILE A 44 9.34 6.26 25.51
N GLU A 45 10.22 6.48 26.48
CA GLU A 45 10.41 5.55 27.62
C GLU A 45 9.09 5.37 28.40
N GLU A 46 8.36 6.47 28.66
CA GLU A 46 7.06 6.44 29.35
C GLU A 46 5.99 5.62 28.60
N VAL A 47 6.02 5.66 27.26
CA VAL A 47 5.15 4.86 26.38
C VAL A 47 5.63 3.41 26.29
N GLY A 48 6.95 3.20 26.28
CA GLY A 48 7.62 1.93 26.12
C GLY A 48 8.20 1.74 24.70
N TRP A 49 9.51 1.50 24.64
CA TRP A 49 10.26 1.29 23.39
C TRP A 49 9.74 0.14 22.52
N GLY A 50 9.13 -0.89 23.11
CA GLY A 50 8.58 -2.01 22.35
C GLY A 50 7.39 -1.66 21.45
N GLN A 51 6.75 -0.50 21.66
CA GLN A 51 5.68 0.02 20.80
C GLN A 51 6.22 0.90 19.67
N LEU A 52 7.44 1.44 19.78
CA LEU A 52 8.04 2.27 18.76
C LEU A 52 8.51 1.40 17.59
N VAL A 53 8.04 1.73 16.38
CA VAL A 53 8.40 1.04 15.13
C VAL A 53 9.57 1.75 14.45
N SER A 54 9.51 3.08 14.36
CA SER A 54 10.55 3.90 13.77
C SER A 54 10.57 5.30 14.37
N ALA A 55 11.75 5.92 14.31
CA ALA A 55 11.96 7.33 14.65
C ALA A 55 12.84 7.95 13.56
N THR A 56 12.33 8.94 12.85
CA THR A 56 12.99 9.57 11.70
C THR A 56 12.96 11.11 11.82
N GLY A 57 13.71 11.77 10.93
CA GLY A 57 13.68 13.22 10.78
C GLY A 57 15.03 13.82 10.39
N ASP A 58 14.96 14.95 9.67
CA ASP A 58 16.15 15.74 9.30
C ASP A 58 16.79 16.31 10.57
N ASP A 59 18.09 16.06 10.78
CA ASP A 59 18.87 16.48 11.94
C ASP A 59 18.34 15.97 13.31
N GLY A 60 17.59 14.86 13.31
CA GLY A 60 17.19 14.13 14.53
C GLY A 60 15.72 13.70 14.56
N VAL A 61 15.29 13.19 15.72
CA VAL A 61 13.95 12.62 15.89
C VAL A 61 12.85 13.70 15.83
N SER A 62 12.04 13.69 14.77
CA SER A 62 10.89 14.59 14.60
C SER A 62 9.64 13.89 14.07
N CYS A 63 9.76 12.65 13.59
CA CYS A 63 8.65 11.80 13.22
C CYS A 63 8.79 10.46 13.95
N LEU A 64 7.73 10.01 14.60
CA LEU A 64 7.67 8.80 15.40
C LEU A 64 6.54 7.92 14.91
N THR A 65 6.80 6.64 14.66
CA THR A 65 5.75 5.69 14.32
C THR A 65 5.60 4.68 15.44
N PHE A 66 4.40 4.58 16.00
CA PHE A 66 4.05 3.63 17.05
C PHE A 66 3.10 2.55 16.52
N ARG A 67 3.30 1.31 16.96
CA ARG A 67 2.36 0.21 16.76
C ARG A 67 1.33 0.22 17.88
N VAL A 68 0.06 0.31 17.51
CA VAL A 68 -1.08 0.29 18.43
C VAL A 68 -1.96 -0.90 18.08
N VAL A 69 -2.34 -1.70 19.07
CA VAL A 69 -3.18 -2.89 18.86
C VAL A 69 -4.57 -2.61 19.42
N ASP A 70 -5.61 -2.86 18.62
CA ASP A 70 -6.99 -2.70 19.06
C ASP A 70 -7.54 -3.93 19.81
N GLU A 71 -8.80 -3.86 20.25
CA GLU A 71 -9.45 -4.92 21.01
C GLU A 71 -9.67 -6.22 20.21
N GLN A 72 -9.73 -6.15 18.88
CA GLN A 72 -9.81 -7.29 17.98
C GLN A 72 -8.43 -7.79 17.53
N ARG A 73 -7.35 -7.33 18.19
CA ARG A 73 -5.96 -7.68 17.89
C ARG A 73 -5.47 -7.21 16.53
N ARG A 74 -6.16 -6.27 15.88
CA ARG A 74 -5.68 -5.62 14.66
C ARG A 74 -4.54 -4.68 15.01
N GLN A 75 -3.49 -4.71 14.19
CA GLN A 75 -2.32 -3.86 14.35
C GLN A 75 -2.48 -2.59 13.51
N HIS A 76 -2.34 -1.45 14.14
CA HIS A 76 -2.43 -0.11 13.56
C HIS A 76 -1.09 0.60 13.71
N SER A 77 -0.69 1.37 12.69
CA SER A 77 0.50 2.22 12.76
C SER A 77 0.06 3.67 12.93
N LEU A 78 0.47 4.30 14.03
CA LEU A 78 0.24 5.71 14.31
C LEU A 78 1.54 6.48 14.10
N GLU A 79 1.57 7.30 13.06
CA GLU A 79 2.64 8.27 12.83
C GLU A 79 2.33 9.57 13.58
N ILE A 80 3.35 10.11 14.25
CA ILE A 80 3.28 11.34 15.04
C ILE A 80 4.44 12.24 14.59
N THR A 81 4.11 13.37 13.98
CA THR A 81 5.10 14.39 13.59
C THR A 81 5.12 15.52 14.61
N LEU A 82 6.31 15.79 15.14
CA LEU A 82 6.56 16.80 16.17
C LEU A 82 6.94 18.13 15.52
N PRO A 83 6.16 19.21 15.67
CA PRO A 83 6.54 20.52 15.15
C PRO A 83 7.73 21.12 15.92
N MET A 84 8.37 22.16 15.37
CA MET A 84 9.56 22.80 15.98
C MET A 84 9.29 23.38 17.38
N ASN A 85 8.07 23.82 17.62
CA ASN A 85 7.63 24.40 18.89
C ASN A 85 6.87 23.41 19.78
N TYR A 86 6.98 22.10 19.52
CA TYR A 86 6.47 21.08 20.42
C TYR A 86 7.12 21.21 21.83
N PRO A 87 6.35 21.06 22.94
CA PRO A 87 4.93 20.71 23.03
C PRO A 87 3.97 21.91 23.05
N ALA A 88 4.46 23.15 22.82
CA ALA A 88 3.61 24.33 22.83
C ALA A 88 2.55 24.31 21.71
N CYS A 89 2.88 23.69 20.57
CA CYS A 89 1.90 23.27 19.57
C CYS A 89 1.68 21.76 19.56
N PRO A 90 0.45 21.31 19.22
CA PRO A 90 0.14 19.90 19.09
C PRO A 90 0.97 19.23 18.00
N PRO A 91 1.32 17.95 18.16
CA PRO A 91 1.83 17.16 17.05
C PRO A 91 0.73 16.91 16.00
N SER A 92 1.13 16.67 14.76
CA SER A 92 0.23 16.10 13.75
C SER A 92 0.29 14.58 13.81
N ILE A 93 -0.84 13.92 13.50
CA ILE A 93 -0.93 12.47 13.47
C ILE A 93 -1.40 12.00 12.10
N ALA A 94 -0.94 10.82 11.70
CA ALA A 94 -1.42 10.09 10.53
C ALA A 94 -1.52 8.60 10.84
N ALA A 95 -2.54 7.95 10.31
CA ALA A 95 -2.77 6.52 10.45
C ALA A 95 -3.68 6.02 9.32
N ASP A 96 -3.59 4.74 9.00
CA ASP A 96 -4.54 4.07 8.09
C ASP A 96 -5.86 3.83 8.82
N VAL A 97 -6.68 4.87 8.93
CA VAL A 97 -8.02 4.85 9.54
C VAL A 97 -8.96 5.73 8.71
N PRO A 98 -10.28 5.48 8.71
CA PRO A 98 -11.20 6.21 7.83
C PRO A 98 -11.25 7.71 8.12
N TYR A 99 -11.00 8.10 9.38
CA TYR A 99 -10.82 9.49 9.80
C TYR A 99 -10.02 9.52 11.10
N LEU A 100 -9.30 10.61 11.34
CA LEU A 100 -8.46 10.79 12.54
C LEU A 100 -9.26 11.44 13.69
N PRO A 101 -8.91 11.14 14.95
CA PRO A 101 -9.52 11.84 16.09
C PRO A 101 -9.07 13.30 16.12
N LYS A 102 -9.94 14.18 16.61
CA LYS A 102 -9.56 15.55 16.96
C LYS A 102 -8.75 15.53 18.26
N LEU A 103 -7.43 15.64 18.13
CA LEU A 103 -6.51 15.62 19.24
C LEU A 103 -6.80 16.75 20.24
N GLN A 104 -7.14 16.38 21.48
CA GLN A 104 -7.18 17.29 22.62
C GLN A 104 -5.75 17.49 23.12
N TRP A 105 -5.28 18.72 23.08
CA TRP A 105 -3.88 19.04 23.37
C TRP A 105 -3.73 20.27 24.27
N SER A 106 -2.77 20.19 25.17
CA SER A 106 -2.34 21.27 26.06
C SER A 106 -0.81 21.30 26.15
N LYS A 107 -0.23 22.37 26.71
CA LYS A 107 1.24 22.47 26.89
C LYS A 107 1.81 21.42 27.85
N SER A 108 0.97 20.81 28.69
CA SER A 108 1.33 19.70 29.58
C SER A 108 1.13 18.33 28.95
N SER A 109 0.51 18.25 27.77
CA SER A 109 0.26 17.00 27.06
C SER A 109 1.56 16.39 26.51
N ARG A 110 1.55 15.06 26.38
CA ARG A 110 2.70 14.22 26.03
C ARG A 110 2.32 13.19 24.96
N LEU A 111 3.31 12.47 24.42
CA LEU A 111 3.11 11.38 23.45
C LEU A 111 2.11 10.32 23.94
N LYS A 112 2.15 9.99 25.24
CA LYS A 112 1.22 9.04 25.84
C LYS A 112 -0.23 9.47 25.71
N ASP A 113 -0.52 10.77 25.85
CA ASP A 113 -1.88 11.29 25.68
C ASP A 113 -2.38 11.14 24.24
N VAL A 114 -1.50 11.28 23.25
CA VAL A 114 -1.82 11.05 21.84
C VAL A 114 -2.20 9.57 21.62
N LEU A 115 -1.39 8.66 22.16
CA LEU A 115 -1.63 7.22 22.05
C LEU A 115 -2.91 6.78 22.75
N CYS A 116 -3.19 7.29 23.95
CA CYS A 116 -4.44 7.00 24.65
C CYS A 116 -5.65 7.51 23.87
N GLN A 117 -5.60 8.74 23.34
CA GLN A 117 -6.69 9.27 22.51
C GLN A 117 -6.88 8.47 21.22
N PHE A 118 -5.80 8.03 20.59
CA PHE A 118 -5.88 7.17 19.42
C PHE A 118 -6.46 5.79 19.77
N GLN A 119 -6.07 5.18 20.88
CA GLN A 119 -6.65 3.92 21.34
C GLN A 119 -8.17 4.01 21.58
N GLU A 120 -8.66 5.09 22.21
CA GLU A 120 -10.10 5.30 22.36
C GLU A 120 -10.78 5.50 21.00
N HIS A 121 -10.13 6.19 20.07
CA HIS A 121 -10.64 6.34 18.70
C HIS A 121 -10.75 5.00 17.96
N LEU A 122 -9.79 4.09 18.14
CA LEU A 122 -9.86 2.74 17.57
C LEU A 122 -11.08 1.97 18.09
N LYS A 123 -11.53 2.20 19.32
CA LYS A 123 -12.77 1.58 19.86
C LYS A 123 -14.02 2.09 19.16
N VAL A 124 -14.08 3.38 18.83
CA VAL A 124 -15.20 3.98 18.10
C VAL A 124 -15.33 3.38 16.69
N LEU A 125 -14.22 2.99 16.08
CA LEU A 125 -14.16 2.46 14.72
C LEU A 125 -14.45 0.95 14.60
N GLN A 126 -14.69 0.26 15.73
CA GLN A 126 -14.85 -1.21 15.75
C GLN A 126 -16.04 -1.67 14.91
N ASP A 127 -17.20 -1.04 15.08
CA ASP A 127 -18.42 -1.37 14.33
C ASP A 127 -18.22 -1.20 12.82
N TYR A 128 -17.45 -0.18 12.43
CA TYR A 128 -17.13 0.07 11.03
C TYR A 128 -16.28 -1.05 10.46
N TRP A 129 -15.16 -1.39 11.09
CA TRP A 129 -14.30 -2.46 10.58
C TRP A 129 -14.99 -3.82 10.63
N SER A 130 -15.76 -4.13 11.66
CA SER A 130 -16.55 -5.37 11.71
C SER A 130 -17.58 -5.46 10.58
N THR A 131 -18.14 -4.33 10.15
CA THR A 131 -19.03 -4.28 8.98
C THR A 131 -18.26 -4.52 7.68
N MET A 132 -17.09 -3.88 7.52
CA MET A 132 -16.22 -4.08 6.35
C MET A 132 -15.72 -5.54 6.25
N ASP A 133 -15.28 -6.13 7.37
CA ASP A 133 -14.88 -7.53 7.45
C ASP A 133 -16.04 -8.47 7.09
N GLY A 134 -17.26 -8.13 7.53
CA GLY A 134 -18.48 -8.85 7.18
C GLY A 134 -18.83 -8.78 5.69
N ILE A 135 -18.57 -7.64 5.04
CA ILE A 135 -18.70 -7.47 3.59
C ILE A 135 -17.67 -8.33 2.87
N ASP A 136 -16.39 -8.20 3.24
CA ASP A 136 -15.26 -8.88 2.61
C ASP A 136 -15.39 -10.40 2.71
N LYS A 137 -15.98 -10.90 3.80
CA LYS A 137 -16.23 -12.34 4.01
C LYS A 137 -17.44 -12.86 3.25
N ALA A 138 -18.51 -12.07 3.11
CA ALA A 138 -19.80 -12.57 2.63
C ALA A 138 -20.07 -12.27 1.15
N LEU A 139 -19.39 -11.29 0.56
CA LEU A 139 -19.66 -10.79 -0.78
C LEU A 139 -18.45 -10.98 -1.69
N TRP A 140 -18.69 -11.16 -2.99
CA TRP A 140 -17.62 -11.23 -3.97
C TRP A 140 -17.05 -9.82 -4.23
N VAL A 141 -16.07 -9.43 -3.42
CA VAL A 141 -15.28 -8.21 -3.60
C VAL A 141 -14.25 -8.42 -4.72
N VAL A 142 -14.19 -7.49 -5.67
CA VAL A 142 -13.33 -7.55 -6.88
C VAL A 142 -12.24 -6.46 -6.91
N ASP A 143 -11.94 -5.86 -5.77
CA ASP A 143 -10.84 -4.89 -5.66
C ASP A 143 -9.49 -5.61 -5.77
N THR A 144 -8.58 -5.09 -6.62
CA THR A 144 -7.28 -5.72 -6.90
C THR A 144 -6.23 -5.46 -5.84
N THR A 145 -6.48 -4.50 -4.94
CA THR A 145 -5.59 -4.14 -3.84
C THR A 145 -6.12 -4.73 -2.54
N LYS A 146 -5.21 -5.25 -1.70
CA LYS A 146 -5.55 -5.63 -0.33
C LYS A 146 -6.21 -4.45 0.39
N PRO A 147 -7.42 -4.62 0.96
CA PRO A 147 -8.09 -3.50 1.60
C PRO A 147 -7.30 -2.94 2.78
N THR A 148 -7.26 -1.61 2.87
CA THR A 148 -6.69 -0.90 4.02
C THR A 148 -7.79 -0.57 5.04
N TYR A 149 -7.41 -0.27 6.27
CA TYR A 149 -8.37 0.08 7.32
C TYR A 149 -9.05 1.43 7.07
N ALA A 150 -8.46 2.32 6.27
CA ALA A 150 -9.09 3.58 5.83
C ALA A 150 -10.09 3.41 4.67
N MET A 151 -10.04 2.32 3.91
CA MET A 151 -10.86 2.15 2.72
C MET A 151 -12.34 1.89 3.06
N SER A 152 -13.19 2.91 2.88
CA SER A 152 -14.64 2.87 3.15
C SER A 152 -15.51 2.42 1.98
N HIS A 153 -14.88 1.95 0.90
CA HIS A 153 -15.60 1.47 -0.27
C HIS A 153 -15.22 0.03 -0.62
N ARG A 154 -16.15 -0.67 -1.27
CA ARG A 154 -15.93 -1.99 -1.86
C ARG A 154 -16.64 -2.11 -3.19
N ARG A 155 -15.95 -2.68 -4.18
CA ARG A 155 -16.56 -3.05 -5.46
C ARG A 155 -17.02 -4.50 -5.39
N ILE A 156 -18.33 -4.71 -5.46
CA ILE A 156 -18.95 -6.04 -5.37
C ILE A 156 -19.36 -6.51 -6.77
N ALA A 157 -18.99 -7.75 -7.11
CA ALA A 157 -19.41 -8.39 -8.34
C ALA A 157 -20.89 -8.80 -8.27
N LEU A 158 -21.63 -8.49 -9.33
CA LEU A 158 -23.03 -8.87 -9.51
C LEU A 158 -23.20 -9.93 -10.61
N GLY A 159 -22.11 -10.36 -11.24
CA GLY A 159 -22.07 -11.28 -12.38
C GLY A 159 -22.34 -10.57 -13.72
N ASP A 160 -22.05 -11.22 -14.84
CA ASP A 160 -22.22 -10.69 -16.21
C ASP A 160 -21.54 -9.32 -16.41
N ASP A 161 -20.30 -9.17 -15.93
CA ASP A 161 -19.53 -7.92 -15.95
C ASP A 161 -20.27 -6.70 -15.34
N CYS A 162 -21.22 -6.96 -14.44
CA CYS A 162 -21.90 -5.95 -13.65
C CYS A 162 -21.33 -5.88 -12.23
N TYR A 163 -21.21 -4.67 -11.72
CA TYR A 163 -20.63 -4.37 -10.41
C TYR A 163 -21.44 -3.30 -9.68
N ILE A 164 -21.37 -3.33 -8.36
CA ILE A 164 -21.82 -2.22 -7.51
C ILE A 164 -20.66 -1.76 -6.65
N LEU A 165 -20.30 -0.49 -6.79
CA LEU A 165 -19.39 0.19 -5.88
C LEU A 165 -20.21 0.72 -4.72
N LEU A 166 -19.93 0.21 -3.52
CA LEU A 166 -20.57 0.62 -2.27
C LEU A 166 -19.64 1.53 -1.50
N HIS A 167 -20.20 2.61 -0.93
CA HIS A 167 -19.54 3.47 0.03
C HIS A 167 -20.25 3.35 1.38
N VAL A 168 -19.54 2.83 2.37
CA VAL A 168 -20.03 2.59 3.72
C VAL A 168 -19.79 3.84 4.57
N ASP A 169 -20.84 4.33 5.22
CA ASP A 169 -20.74 5.44 6.19
C ASP A 169 -19.92 4.97 7.41
N THR A 170 -18.82 5.67 7.69
CA THR A 170 -17.86 5.29 8.73
C THR A 170 -18.39 5.53 10.16
N HIS A 171 -19.40 6.39 10.32
CA HIS A 171 -20.07 6.66 11.59
C HIS A 171 -21.35 5.84 11.76
N LYS A 172 -21.94 5.37 10.65
CA LYS A 172 -23.16 4.55 10.63
C LYS A 172 -23.00 3.37 9.65
N PRO A 173 -22.09 2.43 9.93
CA PRO A 173 -21.69 1.41 8.96
C PRO A 173 -22.81 0.44 8.56
N ASN A 174 -23.80 0.23 9.44
CA ASN A 174 -24.97 -0.59 9.15
C ASN A 174 -26.13 0.17 8.47
N SER A 175 -25.96 1.46 8.18
CA SER A 175 -26.97 2.25 7.44
C SER A 175 -26.96 1.95 5.94
N LEU A 176 -27.95 2.45 5.20
CA LEU A 176 -28.03 2.27 3.75
C LEU A 176 -26.80 2.93 3.10
N PRO A 177 -25.92 2.18 2.40
CA PRO A 177 -24.72 2.74 1.81
C PRO A 177 -25.06 3.60 0.59
N GLU A 178 -24.18 4.55 0.29
CA GLU A 178 -24.17 5.16 -1.04
C GLU A 178 -23.65 4.13 -2.05
N CYS A 179 -24.17 4.17 -3.28
CA CYS A 179 -23.79 3.18 -4.28
C CYS A 179 -23.74 3.72 -5.70
N ARG A 180 -22.86 3.15 -6.51
CA ARG A 180 -22.78 3.35 -7.95
C ARG A 180 -22.77 2.01 -8.68
N PHE A 181 -23.64 1.89 -9.66
CA PHE A 181 -23.75 0.71 -10.52
C PHE A 181 -22.83 0.86 -11.74
N LEU A 182 -22.16 -0.21 -12.15
CA LEU A 182 -21.20 -0.25 -13.26
C LEU A 182 -21.44 -1.53 -14.08
N GLY A 183 -21.41 -1.48 -15.41
CA GLY A 183 -21.58 -2.66 -16.27
C GLY A 183 -22.41 -2.38 -17.53
N THR A 184 -22.76 -3.44 -18.27
CA THR A 184 -23.54 -3.39 -19.51
C THR A 184 -25.06 -3.32 -19.25
N ASP A 185 -25.79 -2.84 -20.26
CA ASP A 185 -27.20 -2.43 -20.13
C ASP A 185 -28.20 -3.61 -20.09
N GLY A 186 -29.36 -3.38 -19.47
CA GLY A 186 -30.46 -4.34 -19.29
C GLY A 186 -30.55 -4.95 -17.89
N LYS A 187 -29.53 -5.71 -17.45
CA LYS A 187 -29.47 -6.24 -16.07
C LYS A 187 -29.33 -5.11 -15.06
N LEU A 188 -28.45 -4.15 -15.36
CA LEU A 188 -28.14 -3.03 -14.46
C LEU A 188 -29.36 -2.13 -14.23
N GLU A 189 -30.12 -1.83 -15.27
CA GLU A 189 -31.35 -1.02 -15.18
C GLU A 189 -32.37 -1.64 -14.22
N ARG A 190 -32.56 -2.97 -14.30
CA ARG A 190 -33.42 -3.71 -13.38
C ARG A 190 -32.95 -3.58 -11.94
N LEU A 191 -31.65 -3.75 -11.69
CA LEU A 191 -31.08 -3.63 -10.35
C LEU A 191 -31.19 -2.20 -9.79
N ILE A 192 -30.97 -1.18 -10.62
CA ILE A 192 -31.16 0.23 -10.23
C ILE A 192 -32.62 0.51 -9.87
N LYS A 193 -33.58 0.00 -10.66
CA LYS A 193 -35.01 0.13 -10.38
C LYS A 193 -35.39 -0.56 -9.07
N ASN A 194 -34.89 -1.77 -8.83
CA ASN A 194 -35.10 -2.51 -7.59
C ASN A 194 -34.53 -1.76 -6.39
N TRP A 195 -33.29 -1.26 -6.48
CA TRP A 195 -32.66 -0.46 -5.45
C TRP A 195 -33.52 0.74 -5.05
N ARG A 196 -33.96 1.55 -6.03
CA ARG A 196 -34.80 2.73 -5.79
C ARG A 196 -36.13 2.38 -5.10
N LYS A 197 -36.75 1.28 -5.52
CA LYS A 197 -38.02 0.79 -4.95
C LYS A 197 -37.86 0.26 -3.53
N ASN A 198 -36.80 -0.51 -3.29
CA ASN A 198 -36.65 -1.34 -2.10
C ASN A 198 -35.73 -0.74 -1.03
N ARG A 199 -35.02 0.37 -1.28
CA ARG A 199 -34.06 0.97 -0.32
C ARG A 199 -34.61 1.22 1.09
N LYS A 200 -35.92 1.48 1.22
CA LYS A 200 -36.61 1.65 2.51
C LYS A 200 -36.70 0.38 3.36
N ARG A 201 -36.43 -0.79 2.75
CA ARG A 201 -36.41 -2.10 3.41
C ARG A 201 -35.06 -2.37 4.08
N TRP A 202 -34.05 -1.53 3.85
CA TRP A 202 -32.76 -1.63 4.53
C TRP A 202 -32.94 -1.43 6.03
N SER A 203 -32.36 -2.33 6.84
CA SER A 203 -32.43 -2.27 8.29
C SER A 203 -31.06 -2.46 8.91
N ALA A 204 -30.67 -1.56 9.82
CA ALA A 204 -29.38 -1.63 10.52
C ALA A 204 -29.22 -2.88 11.42
N HIS A 205 -30.31 -3.62 11.68
CA HIS A 205 -30.30 -4.84 12.48
C HIS A 205 -30.10 -6.13 11.66
N ARG A 206 -30.06 -6.03 10.32
CA ARG A 206 -29.84 -7.16 9.42
C ARG A 206 -28.39 -7.19 8.97
N LYS A 207 -27.89 -8.38 8.61
CA LYS A 207 -26.54 -8.48 8.03
C LYS A 207 -26.48 -7.73 6.71
N PHE A 208 -25.32 -7.14 6.44
CA PHE A 208 -25.12 -6.27 5.29
C PHE A 208 -25.46 -6.96 3.94
N HIS A 209 -24.99 -8.20 3.74
CA HIS A 209 -25.27 -8.96 2.51
C HIS A 209 -26.75 -9.34 2.35
N GLU A 210 -27.46 -9.64 3.45
CA GLU A 210 -28.90 -9.94 3.44
C GLU A 210 -29.71 -8.70 3.05
N ASN A 211 -29.32 -7.54 3.59
CA ASN A 211 -29.89 -6.24 3.21
C ASN A 211 -29.65 -5.96 1.73
N LEU A 212 -28.42 -6.14 1.25
CA LEU A 212 -28.05 -5.89 -0.14
C LEU A 212 -28.86 -6.77 -1.11
N ALA A 213 -28.96 -8.07 -0.82
CA ALA A 213 -29.77 -9.00 -1.61
C ALA A 213 -31.26 -8.62 -1.59
N THR A 214 -31.79 -8.22 -0.43
CA THR A 214 -33.19 -7.78 -0.27
C THR A 214 -33.50 -6.52 -1.05
N VAL A 215 -32.59 -5.54 -1.05
CA VAL A 215 -32.78 -4.26 -1.74
C VAL A 215 -32.63 -4.43 -3.24
N LEU A 216 -31.65 -5.20 -3.69
CA LEU A 216 -31.47 -5.50 -5.11
C LEU A 216 -32.53 -6.46 -5.66
N ASP A 217 -33.24 -7.19 -4.79
CA ASP A 217 -34.15 -8.28 -5.15
C ASP A 217 -33.45 -9.26 -6.09
N PHE A 218 -32.25 -9.68 -5.65
CA PHE A 218 -31.29 -10.39 -6.47
C PHE A 218 -30.46 -11.33 -5.60
N ALA A 219 -30.26 -12.56 -6.08
CA ALA A 219 -29.35 -13.52 -5.44
C ALA A 219 -27.91 -13.11 -5.75
N LEU A 220 -27.20 -12.64 -4.72
CA LEU A 220 -25.82 -12.19 -4.87
C LEU A 220 -24.89 -13.37 -5.21
N PRO A 221 -23.95 -13.18 -6.15
CA PRO A 221 -22.90 -14.17 -6.41
C PRO A 221 -22.13 -14.47 -5.12
N GLN A 222 -21.83 -15.75 -4.92
CA GLN A 222 -20.95 -16.15 -3.83
C GLN A 222 -19.52 -15.73 -4.16
N PRO A 223 -18.70 -15.38 -3.15
CA PRO A 223 -17.26 -15.31 -3.33
C PRO A 223 -16.77 -16.64 -3.95
N PRO A 224 -15.81 -16.62 -4.89
CA PRO A 224 -15.26 -17.85 -5.45
C PRO A 224 -14.79 -18.76 -4.31
N SER A 225 -15.20 -20.04 -4.33
CA SER A 225 -14.87 -21.04 -3.31
C SER A 225 -13.39 -21.43 -3.27
N VAL A 226 -12.62 -20.83 -4.16
CA VAL A 226 -11.17 -20.87 -4.13
C VAL A 226 -10.78 -19.74 -3.20
N SER A 227 -10.37 -20.09 -1.98
CA SER A 227 -9.21 -19.43 -1.42
C SER A 227 -8.14 -19.54 -2.50
N ILE A 228 -8.06 -18.56 -3.39
CA ILE A 228 -6.78 -18.15 -3.92
C ILE A 228 -6.08 -17.84 -2.62
N LYS A 229 -5.33 -18.83 -2.13
CA LYS A 229 -4.38 -18.60 -1.10
C LYS A 229 -3.68 -17.36 -1.62
N ASP A 230 -3.73 -16.30 -0.84
CA ASP A 230 -2.63 -15.37 -0.73
C ASP A 230 -1.42 -16.22 -0.26
N ASP A 231 -1.05 -17.24 -1.05
CA ASP A 231 0.31 -17.66 -1.18
C ASP A 231 0.91 -16.36 -1.67
N GLN A 232 1.72 -15.81 -0.79
CA GLN A 232 2.66 -14.75 -1.06
C GLN A 232 3.59 -15.22 -2.19
N GLN A 233 3.05 -15.46 -3.39
CA GLN A 233 3.81 -15.60 -4.61
C GLN A 233 4.33 -14.21 -4.87
N ALA A 234 5.49 -13.96 -4.26
CA ALA A 234 6.20 -12.72 -4.39
C ALA A 234 6.40 -12.46 -5.88
N ASP A 235 5.94 -11.30 -6.35
CA ASP A 235 6.15 -10.89 -7.73
C ASP A 235 7.64 -10.95 -8.07
N CYS A 236 7.93 -11.45 -9.28
CA CYS A 236 9.29 -11.52 -9.76
C CYS A 236 9.95 -10.13 -9.72
N GLY A 237 11.11 -10.02 -9.10
CA GLY A 237 11.83 -8.76 -8.93
C GLY A 237 12.38 -8.13 -10.21
N ILE A 238 12.18 -8.76 -11.38
CA ILE A 238 12.64 -8.26 -12.68
C ILE A 238 11.46 -7.88 -13.57
N CYS A 239 10.50 -8.80 -13.76
CA CYS A 239 9.34 -8.53 -14.63
C CYS A 239 8.11 -8.02 -13.89
N TYR A 240 8.12 -8.00 -12.55
CA TYR A 240 7.01 -7.58 -11.68
C TYR A 240 5.70 -8.34 -11.90
N ALA A 241 5.75 -9.49 -12.58
CA ALA A 241 4.62 -10.37 -12.78
C ALA A 241 4.68 -11.52 -11.76
N THR A 242 3.50 -11.93 -11.30
CA THR A 242 3.33 -13.11 -10.44
C THR A 242 3.51 -14.41 -11.22
N HIS A 243 3.16 -14.40 -12.52
CA HIS A 243 3.29 -15.54 -13.43
C HIS A 243 3.82 -15.05 -14.79
N LEU A 244 4.63 -15.86 -15.47
CA LEU A 244 5.01 -15.62 -16.86
C LEU A 244 3.78 -15.72 -17.81
N PRO A 245 3.77 -14.99 -18.94
CA PRO A 245 2.71 -15.13 -19.93
C PRO A 245 2.65 -16.57 -20.48
N VAL A 246 1.46 -16.99 -20.89
CA VAL A 246 1.29 -18.28 -21.57
C VAL A 246 1.74 -18.11 -23.01
N ASP A 247 2.94 -18.60 -23.30
CA ASP A 247 3.58 -18.56 -24.61
C ASP A 247 4.15 -19.96 -24.95
N ASP A 248 4.01 -20.39 -26.20
CA ASP A 248 4.56 -21.66 -26.71
C ASP A 248 6.10 -21.59 -26.77
N GLU A 249 6.69 -20.40 -26.91
CA GLU A 249 8.15 -20.19 -26.93
C GLU A 249 8.81 -20.39 -25.55
N LEU A 250 8.05 -20.24 -24.46
CA LEU A 250 8.53 -20.40 -23.08
C LEU A 250 8.48 -21.85 -22.58
N GLY A 251 7.95 -22.78 -23.39
CA GLY A 251 7.92 -24.22 -23.08
C GLY A 251 7.36 -24.53 -21.69
N THR A 252 8.12 -25.27 -20.88
CA THR A 252 7.72 -25.68 -19.51
C THR A 252 7.65 -24.54 -18.50
N GLN A 253 8.16 -23.35 -18.83
CA GLN A 253 8.18 -22.15 -17.99
C GLN A 253 6.96 -21.24 -18.25
N SER A 254 6.14 -21.59 -19.25
CA SER A 254 4.91 -20.89 -19.63
C SER A 254 3.89 -20.92 -18.48
N GLY A 255 3.42 -19.75 -18.05
CA GLY A 255 2.50 -19.65 -16.91
C GLY A 255 3.09 -19.97 -15.54
N CYS A 256 4.42 -20.17 -15.41
CA CYS A 256 5.06 -20.47 -14.12
C CYS A 256 5.14 -19.22 -13.22
N ALA A 257 5.00 -19.46 -11.92
CA ALA A 257 5.25 -18.45 -10.88
C ALA A 257 6.75 -18.34 -10.56
N ALA A 258 7.13 -17.31 -9.80
CA ALA A 258 8.51 -17.11 -9.36
C ALA A 258 9.04 -18.33 -8.57
N ASP A 259 10.05 -18.98 -9.12
CA ASP A 259 10.62 -20.26 -8.68
C ASP A 259 12.03 -20.12 -8.09
N TYR A 260 12.61 -18.92 -8.16
CA TYR A 260 13.91 -18.59 -7.58
C TYR A 260 13.78 -17.55 -6.47
N LYS A 261 14.43 -17.77 -5.31
CA LYS A 261 14.46 -16.82 -4.20
C LYS A 261 15.89 -16.53 -3.77
N CYS A 262 16.22 -15.25 -3.58
CA CYS A 262 17.52 -14.84 -3.07
C CYS A 262 17.74 -15.39 -1.65
N GLU A 263 18.90 -16.01 -1.42
CA GLU A 263 19.25 -16.67 -0.15
C GLU A 263 19.56 -15.70 0.99
N ASN A 264 19.84 -14.42 0.69
CA ASN A 264 20.06 -13.40 1.71
C ASN A 264 18.74 -13.14 2.47
N PRO A 265 18.63 -13.47 3.78
CA PRO A 265 17.39 -13.33 4.54
C PRO A 265 16.85 -11.90 4.59
N SER A 266 17.76 -10.91 4.60
CA SER A 266 17.41 -9.48 4.59
C SER A 266 16.89 -8.98 3.24
N CYS A 267 17.09 -9.75 2.16
CA CYS A 267 16.60 -9.45 0.81
C CYS A 267 15.36 -10.26 0.47
N SER A 268 15.47 -11.60 0.50
CA SER A 268 14.37 -12.54 0.27
C SER A 268 13.56 -12.31 -1.03
N ARG A 269 14.11 -11.59 -2.03
CA ARG A 269 13.41 -11.28 -3.29
C ARG A 269 13.26 -12.52 -4.16
N ALA A 270 12.08 -12.68 -4.75
CA ALA A 270 11.75 -13.77 -5.67
C ALA A 270 11.90 -13.36 -7.13
N PHE A 271 12.21 -14.31 -8.00
CA PHE A 271 12.39 -14.14 -9.44
C PHE A 271 11.89 -15.39 -10.18
N HIS A 272 11.48 -15.23 -11.43
CA HIS A 272 11.46 -16.37 -12.36
C HIS A 272 12.90 -16.71 -12.74
N SER A 273 13.24 -18.00 -12.78
CA SER A 273 14.55 -18.50 -13.20
C SER A 273 14.93 -17.96 -14.58
N VAL A 274 13.97 -17.87 -15.51
CA VAL A 274 14.18 -17.29 -16.85
C VAL A 274 14.56 -15.81 -16.77
N CYS A 275 13.81 -15.00 -16.00
CA CYS A 275 14.10 -13.58 -15.85
C CYS A 275 15.49 -13.34 -15.23
N LEU A 276 15.84 -14.10 -14.20
CA LEU A 276 17.15 -13.97 -13.56
C LEU A 276 18.29 -14.46 -14.48
N ARG A 277 18.08 -15.55 -15.22
CA ARG A 277 19.02 -16.06 -16.22
C ARG A 277 19.31 -15.01 -17.29
N ASP A 278 18.26 -14.44 -17.88
CA ASP A 278 18.42 -13.43 -18.94
C ASP A 278 19.09 -12.17 -18.40
N TRP A 279 18.71 -11.73 -17.21
CA TRP A 279 19.41 -10.64 -16.52
C TRP A 279 20.91 -10.93 -16.35
N LEU A 280 21.28 -12.08 -15.78
CA LEU A 280 22.68 -12.44 -15.58
C LEU A 280 23.47 -12.56 -16.89
N ARG A 281 22.85 -12.98 -17.99
CA ARG A 281 23.49 -13.01 -19.32
C ARG A 281 23.84 -11.62 -19.86
N THR A 282 23.16 -10.57 -19.39
CA THR A 282 23.50 -9.18 -19.79
C THR A 282 24.69 -8.60 -19.01
N ILE A 283 25.13 -9.24 -17.92
CA ILE A 283 26.20 -8.73 -17.05
C ILE A 283 27.54 -9.35 -17.44
N THR A 284 28.53 -8.50 -17.73
CA THR A 284 29.87 -8.91 -18.18
C THR A 284 30.68 -9.68 -17.13
N THR A 285 30.37 -9.50 -15.84
CA THR A 285 31.04 -10.19 -14.73
C THR A 285 30.40 -11.51 -14.34
N THR A 286 29.31 -11.93 -14.99
CA THR A 286 28.67 -13.22 -14.75
C THR A 286 29.60 -14.36 -15.15
N ARG A 287 29.71 -15.37 -14.29
CA ARG A 287 30.50 -16.57 -14.57
C ARG A 287 29.56 -17.72 -14.90
N GLN A 288 29.94 -18.57 -15.84
CA GLN A 288 29.23 -19.81 -16.13
C GLN A 288 30.11 -21.00 -15.78
N SER A 289 29.55 -21.97 -15.07
CA SER A 289 30.16 -23.29 -14.88
C SER A 289 29.12 -24.34 -15.24
N PHE A 290 29.43 -25.17 -16.25
CA PHE A 290 28.49 -26.12 -16.84
C PHE A 290 27.17 -25.43 -17.25
N ASP A 291 26.04 -25.92 -16.73
CA ASP A 291 24.70 -25.42 -16.95
C ASP A 291 24.26 -24.41 -15.88
N VAL A 292 25.16 -23.83 -15.08
CA VAL A 292 24.81 -22.87 -14.03
C VAL A 292 25.51 -21.52 -14.23
N LEU A 293 24.73 -20.44 -14.20
CA LEU A 293 25.19 -19.05 -14.20
C LEU A 293 25.31 -18.56 -12.76
N PHE A 294 26.46 -17.96 -12.44
CA PHE A 294 26.78 -17.36 -11.15
C PHE A 294 26.97 -15.86 -11.32
N GLY A 295 26.26 -15.07 -10.52
CA GLY A 295 26.38 -13.62 -10.53
C GLY A 295 25.87 -13.02 -9.21
N ASN A 296 25.41 -11.78 -9.26
CA ASN A 296 24.96 -11.05 -8.09
C ASN A 296 23.45 -10.73 -8.19
N CYS A 297 22.77 -10.80 -7.05
CA CYS A 297 21.36 -10.42 -6.92
C CYS A 297 21.16 -8.95 -7.33
N PRO A 298 20.16 -8.62 -8.17
CA PRO A 298 19.91 -7.23 -8.60
C PRO A 298 19.59 -6.26 -7.46
N TYR A 299 19.19 -6.77 -6.29
CA TYR A 299 18.69 -5.95 -5.17
C TYR A 299 19.72 -5.78 -4.05
N CYS A 300 20.37 -6.87 -3.62
CA CYS A 300 21.30 -6.84 -2.49
C CYS A 300 22.76 -7.07 -2.89
N SER A 301 23.02 -7.33 -4.18
CA SER A 301 24.36 -7.64 -4.71
C SER A 301 25.03 -8.89 -4.13
N GLU A 302 24.34 -9.68 -3.30
CA GLU A 302 24.83 -10.97 -2.81
C GLU A 302 24.86 -12.04 -3.93
N PRO A 303 25.71 -13.07 -3.83
CA PRO A 303 25.81 -14.12 -4.85
C PRO A 303 24.49 -14.83 -5.13
N VAL A 304 24.23 -15.12 -6.40
CA VAL A 304 23.10 -15.93 -6.90
C VAL A 304 23.59 -16.92 -7.94
N ALA A 305 22.90 -18.06 -8.03
CA ALA A 305 23.20 -19.14 -8.98
C ALA A 305 21.92 -19.68 -9.62
N VAL A 306 21.82 -19.68 -10.94
CA VAL A 306 20.62 -20.14 -11.69
C VAL A 306 21.02 -21.05 -12.86
N LYS A 307 20.19 -22.05 -13.18
CA LYS A 307 20.44 -22.92 -14.33
C LYS A 307 20.30 -22.15 -15.65
N GLY A 308 21.24 -22.37 -16.57
CA GLY A 308 21.39 -21.70 -17.86
C GLY A 308 20.62 -22.34 -19.02
N THR A 309 20.07 -23.54 -18.86
CA THR A 309 19.23 -24.23 -19.85
C THR A 309 18.02 -24.88 -19.17
N ASP A 310 16.88 -24.91 -19.86
CA ASP A 310 15.69 -25.65 -19.39
C ASP A 310 15.87 -27.14 -19.68
N SER A 311 15.56 -27.99 -18.70
CA SER A 311 15.35 -29.43 -18.92
C SER A 311 13.87 -29.69 -19.15
#